data_AF-A0A3B9WBU1-F1
#
_entry.id   AF-A0A3B9WBU1-F1
#
_cell.length_a   1.000
_cell.length_b   1.000
_cell.length_c   1.000
_cell.angle_alpha   90.00
_cell.angle_beta   90.00
_cell.angle_gamma   90.00
#
_symmetry.space_group_name_H-M   'P 1'
#
loop_
_entity.id
_entity.type
_entity.pdbx_description
1 polymer ?
#
loop_
_entity_poly.entity_id
_entity_poly.type
_entity_poly.pdbx_seq_one_letter_code
_entity_poly.pdbx_strand_id
1 'polypeptide(L)' 'RVLHEAAVRGGATEMMLEVRADNPRAQALYRRFGYEHIHSRAHYYGPGLHALIMRCALVPPGPQERSADGRTIHEHR' A
#
# COMPACT_ATOMS: atom_id res chain seq x y z
N ARG A 1 0.29 8.85 4.57
CA ARG A 1 0.11 8.34 3.19
C ARG A 1 1.42 8.16 2.42
N VAL A 2 2.55 8.70 2.92
CA VAL A 2 3.90 8.55 2.36
C VAL A 2 4.25 7.16 1.81
N LEU A 3 3.95 6.09 2.55
CA LEU A 3 4.25 4.72 2.09
C LEU A 3 3.45 4.30 0.85
N HIS A 4 2.15 4.62 0.78
CA HIS A 4 1.33 4.35 -0.41
C HIS A 4 1.84 5.14 -1.63
N GLU A 5 2.20 6.41 -1.44
CA GLU A 5 2.73 7.25 -2.52
C GLU A 5 4.07 6.72 -3.04
N ALA A 6 4.95 6.26 -2.15
CA ALA A 6 6.21 5.64 -2.53
C ALA A 6 5.98 4.33 -3.30
N ALA A 7 5.03 3.49 -2.86
CA ALA A 7 4.67 2.25 -3.54
C ALA A 7 4.11 2.52 -4.96
N VAL A 8 3.22 3.50 -5.09
CA VAL A 8 2.66 3.98 -6.37
C VAL A 8 3.79 4.47 -7.30
N ARG A 9 4.73 5.29 -6.81
CA ARG A 9 5.90 5.74 -7.61
C ARG A 9 6.83 4.59 -8.02
N GLY A 10 6.90 3.54 -7.21
CA GLY A 10 7.62 2.31 -7.51
C GLY A 10 6.89 1.37 -8.49
N GLY A 11 5.70 1.74 -8.95
CA GLY A 11 4.89 0.91 -9.87
C GLY A 11 4.09 -0.19 -9.19
N ALA A 12 3.98 -0.20 -7.86
CA ALA A 12 3.14 -1.15 -7.16
C ALA A 12 1.65 -0.86 -7.41
N THR A 13 0.87 -1.91 -7.62
CA THR A 13 -0.58 -1.85 -7.85
C THR A 13 -1.40 -2.18 -6.60
N GLU A 14 -0.75 -2.72 -5.57
CA GLU A 14 -1.36 -3.02 -4.28
C GLU A 14 -0.32 -3.03 -3.16
N MET A 15 -0.80 -2.87 -1.92
CA MET A 15 -0.03 -3.12 -0.72
C MET A 15 -0.71 -4.18 0.13
N MET A 16 0.11 -5.00 0.76
CA MET A 16 -0.34 -6.03 1.70
C MET A 16 0.32 -5.84 3.06
N LEU A 17 -0.39 -6.26 4.10
CA LEU A 17 0.13 -6.29 5.46
C LEU A 17 -0.46 -7.46 6.24
N GLU A 18 0.20 -7.80 7.33
CA GLU A 18 -0.27 -8.76 8.32
C GLU A 18 -0.57 -8.00 9.63
N VAL A 19 -1.71 -8.27 10.23
CA VAL A 19 -2.10 -7.70 11.53
C VAL A 19 -2.67 -8.81 12.41
N ARG A 20 -2.39 -8.77 13.71
CA ARG A 20 -2.98 -9.75 14.64
C ARG A 20 -4.51 -9.69 14.60
N ALA A 21 -5.14 -10.86 14.63
CA ALA A 21 -6.60 -10.99 14.65
C ALA A 21 -7.23 -10.38 15.91
N ASP A 22 -6.49 -10.35 17.02
CA ASP A 22 -6.92 -9.79 18.32
C ASP A 22 -6.61 -8.29 18.48
N ASN A 23 -6.17 -7.60 17.42
CA ASN A 23 -5.87 -6.16 17.45
C ASN A 23 -6.89 -5.33 16.64
N PRO A 24 -8.12 -5.11 17.16
CA PRO A 24 -9.17 -4.40 16.43
C PRO A 24 -8.82 -2.93 16.18
N ARG A 25 -7.99 -2.30 17.02
CA ARG A 25 -7.54 -0.91 16.83
C ARG A 25 -6.66 -0.76 15.59
N ALA A 26 -5.69 -1.64 15.40
CA ALA A 26 -4.84 -1.64 14.21
C ALA A 26 -5.65 -1.99 12.95
N GLN A 27 -6.54 -2.99 13.03
CA GLN A 27 -7.41 -3.33 11.92
C GLN A 27 -8.29 -2.15 11.49
N ALA A 28 -8.89 -1.43 12.45
CA ALA A 28 -9.68 -0.23 12.15
C ALA A 28 -8.84 0.89 11.53
N LEU A 29 -7.58 1.06 11.96
CA LEU A 29 -6.65 1.99 11.34
C LEU A 29 -6.42 1.64 9.86
N TYR A 30 -6.12 0.38 9.56
CA TYR A 30 -5.87 -0.06 8.19
C TYR A 30 -7.12 0.05 7.31
N ARG A 31 -8.32 -0.29 7.84
CA ARG A 31 -9.59 -0.09 7.12
C ARG A 31 -9.79 1.37 6.71
N ARG A 32 -9.45 2.34 7.56
CA ARG A 32 -9.52 3.78 7.21
C ARG A 32 -8.56 4.19 6.09
N PHE A 33 -7.51 3.41 5.85
CA PHE A 33 -6.58 3.59 4.73
C PHE A 33 -6.94 2.77 3.49
N GLY A 34 -8.10 2.11 3.46
CA GLY A 34 -8.56 1.33 2.31
C GLY A 34 -8.08 -0.12 2.29
N TYR A 35 -7.54 -0.63 3.41
CA TYR A 35 -7.19 -2.04 3.49
C TYR A 35 -8.40 -2.90 3.81
N GLU A 36 -8.53 -4.00 3.09
CA GLU A 36 -9.56 -5.01 3.24
C GLU A 36 -8.94 -6.33 3.67
N HIS A 37 -9.62 -7.09 4.53
CA HIS A 37 -9.17 -8.43 4.91
C HIS A 37 -9.41 -9.40 3.76
N ILE A 38 -8.38 -10.13 3.36
CA ILE A 38 -8.46 -11.09 2.25
C ILE A 38 -8.21 -12.55 2.67
N HIS A 39 -7.49 -12.76 3.78
CA HIS A 39 -7.14 -14.10 4.24
C HIS A 39 -6.72 -14.11 5.71
N SER A 40 -6.89 -15.24 6.39
CA SER A 40 -6.46 -15.44 7.78
C SER A 40 -5.47 -16.58 7.89
N ARG A 41 -4.36 -16.37 8.60
CA ARG A 41 -3.34 -17.39 8.87
C ARG A 41 -3.42 -17.82 10.32
N ALA A 42 -3.71 -19.10 10.54
CA ALA A 42 -3.80 -19.66 11.88
C ALA A 42 -2.41 -19.78 12.54
N HIS A 43 -2.33 -19.54 13.84
CA HIS A 43 -1.12 -19.73 14.66
C HIS A 43 0.14 -19.01 14.17
N TYR A 44 -0.01 -17.95 13.39
CA TYR A 44 1.10 -17.29 12.70
C TYR A 44 2.14 -16.67 13.65
N TYR A 45 1.69 -16.07 14.75
CA TYR A 45 2.58 -15.53 15.78
C TYR A 45 2.74 -16.49 16.98
N GLY A 46 2.25 -17.73 16.87
CA GLY A 46 2.25 -18.74 17.93
C GLY A 46 0.86 -19.34 18.20
N PRO A 47 0.77 -20.32 19.12
CA PRO A 47 -0.50 -20.94 19.50
C PRO A 47 -1.57 -19.92 19.89
N GLY A 48 -2.78 -20.05 19.33
CA GLY A 48 -3.88 -19.07 19.48
C GLY A 48 -3.68 -17.67 18.85
N LEU A 49 -2.50 -17.35 18.30
CA LEU A 49 -2.21 -16.02 17.77
C LEU A 49 -2.28 -15.99 16.24
N HIS A 50 -3.47 -15.65 15.73
CA HIS A 50 -3.77 -15.59 14.30
C HIS A 50 -3.39 -14.25 13.67
N ALA A 51 -3.06 -14.26 12.38
CA ALA A 51 -2.85 -13.05 11.58
C ALA A 51 -3.96 -12.90 10.54
N LEU A 52 -4.41 -11.67 10.34
CA LEU A 52 -5.21 -11.25 9.19
C LEU A 52 -4.26 -10.66 8.15
N ILE A 53 -4.38 -11.16 6.93
CA ILE A 53 -3.76 -10.59 5.75
C ILE A 53 -4.73 -9.54 5.20
N MET A 54 -4.27 -8.29 5.13
CA MET A 54 -5.06 -7.20 4.59
C MET A 54 -4.39 -6.60 3.36
N ARG A 55 -5.20 -6.18 2.39
CA ARG A 55 -4.77 -5.66 1.08
C ARG A 55 -5.41 -4.32 0.80
N CYS A 56 -4.64 -3.38 0.27
CA CYS A 56 -5.12 -2.10 -0.25
C CYS A 56 -4.74 -1.99 -1.72
N ALA A 57 -5.72 -1.81 -2.60
CA ALA A 57 -5.44 -1.50 -4.00
C ALA A 57 -4.85 -0.10 -4.11
N LEU A 58 -3.75 0.03 -4.84
CA LEU A 58 -3.16 1.32 -5.18
C LEU A 58 -3.66 1.71 -6.57
N VAL A 59 -4.32 2.86 -6.68
CA VAL A 59 -4.60 3.43 -7.99
C VAL A 59 -3.23 3.82 -8.58
N PRO A 60 -2.77 3.19 -9.67
CA PRO A 60 -1.56 3.64 -10.32
C PRO A 60 -1.78 5.09 -10.76
N PRO A 61 -0.73 5.94 -10.76
CA PRO A 61 -0.90 7.21 -11.44
C PRO A 61 -1.31 6.86 -12.87
N GLY A 62 -2.31 7.54 -13.43
CA GLY A 62 -2.56 7.47 -14.86
C GLY A 62 -1.25 7.67 -15.62
N PRO A 63 -1.12 7.18 -16.88
CA PRO A 63 0.14 7.14 -17.60
C PRO A 63 0.94 8.41 -17.33
N GLN A 64 2.06 8.28 -16.60
CA GLN A 64 2.99 9.40 -16.49
C GLN A 64 3.50 9.57 -17.90
N GLU A 65 2.99 10.59 -18.60
CA GLU A 65 3.58 11.09 -19.82
C GLU A 65 5.02 11.46 -19.47
N ARG A 66 5.92 10.49 -19.66
CA ARG A 66 7.33 10.77 -19.73
C ARG A 66 7.44 11.64 -20.97
N SER A 67 7.66 12.95 -20.78
CA SER A 67 8.14 13.79 -21.88
C SER A 67 9.30 13.04 -22.51
N ALA A 68 9.14 12.65 -23.77
CA ALA A 68 10.19 12.02 -24.56
C ALA A 68 11.38 12.98 -24.79
N ASP A 69 11.18 14.26 -24.44
CA ASP A 69 12.13 15.33 -24.64
C ASP A 69 12.90 15.58 -23.34
N GLY A 70 14.00 14.86 -23.14
CA GLY A 70 14.99 15.13 -22.08
C GLY A 70 15.72 16.47 -22.25
N ARG A 71 14.98 17.58 -22.42
CA ARG A 71 15.54 18.92 -22.52
C ARG A 71 15.13 19.74 -21.30
N THR A 72 16.08 20.00 -20.43
CA THR A 72 16.01 21.16 -19.54
C THR A 72 16.08 22.40 -20.41
N ILE A 73 14.93 23.01 -20.68
CA ILE A 73 14.90 24.35 -21.28
C ILE A 73 15.22 25.31 -20.15
N HIS A 74 16.49 25.68 -20.02
CA HIS A 74 16.84 26.90 -19.30
C HIS A 74 16.37 28.08 -20.16
N GLU A 75 15.15 28.55 -19.92
CA GLU A 75 14.73 29.85 -20.45
C GLU A 75 15.53 30.96 -19.76
N HIS A 76 16.21 31.74 -20.60
CA HIS A 76 16.87 32.99 -20.27
C HIS A 76 15.84 34.05 -19.84
N ARG A 77 16.04 34.64 -18.66
CA ARG A 77 16.21 36.09 -18.54
C ARG A 77 16.93 36.46 -17.24
#